data_AF-A0AAU7GYI7-F1
#
_entry.id   AF-A0AAU7GYI7-F1
#
_cell.length_a   1.000
_cell.length_b   1.000
_cell.length_c   1.000
_cell.angle_alpha   90.00
_cell.angle_beta   90.00
_cell.angle_gamma   90.00
#
_symmetry.space_group_name_H-M   'P 1'
#
loop_
_entity.id
_entity.type
_entity.pdbx_description
1 polymer ?
#
loop_
_entity_poly.entity_id
_entity_poly.type
_entity_poly.pdbx_seq_one_letter_code
_entity_poly.pdbx_strand_id
1 'polypeptide(L)'
;MAIPSSLSLVQLHSGQMQVFQSPHRFKVVCAGRRWGKSRLSISTIIRAAAKEKKQRVWYVAPTYQMARQILWDDLQEVLPRKWVRKKNDTTMTIVLKNGSEIALKGADKPDTLRGVALHFVVLDEFQDMKPDTWYKVLRPTLSSTRGGALIIGTPKGFSEFHKLWTIGQNKDLQRKGQWKSWQFVTADSPFVPSAEIEAAKNDMDPKSFAQEYLANFENMSGRVYYPFDRNVHVKPLQFNPKLPIWVGQDFNIDPMSSVILQPQPNGELWAVDEVVLFSSNTAEVCDELERRFWRWKSQVTIFPDPAGAYRQHARGESDVDIFKEKGFLRVDYPKKHPPIADRVNAVNRMLMSASGETRLYIDPKCKHLIDSLEKVIYKPGSRDMDKTGGIEHSADALGYPVHRRYPVKNRVILGGSR
;
A
#
# COMPACT_ATOMS: atom_id res chain seq x y z
N MET A 1 39.24 -14.35 2.57
CA MET A 1 39.19 -13.45 3.74
C MET A 1 38.25 -14.10 4.74
N ALA A 2 38.72 -14.48 5.93
CA ALA A 2 37.82 -14.98 6.98
C ALA A 2 36.78 -13.92 7.31
N ILE A 3 35.52 -14.32 7.49
CA ILE A 3 34.41 -13.44 7.86
C ILE A 3 34.74 -12.82 9.23
N PRO A 4 34.97 -11.51 9.36
CA PRO A 4 35.38 -10.91 10.62
C PRO A 4 34.23 -10.92 11.63
N SER A 5 34.57 -11.02 12.91
CA SER A 5 33.65 -10.87 14.05
C SER A 5 32.86 -9.55 14.09
N SER A 6 33.18 -8.57 13.23
CA SER A 6 32.44 -7.31 13.08
C SER A 6 31.11 -7.42 12.32
N LEU A 7 30.73 -8.61 11.84
CA LEU A 7 29.34 -8.90 11.41
C LEU A 7 28.38 -9.12 12.59
N SER A 8 28.86 -8.98 13.83
CA SER A 8 28.05 -8.98 15.06
C SER A 8 26.96 -7.92 15.11
N LEU A 9 27.01 -6.89 14.24
CA LEU A 9 25.96 -5.86 14.13
C LEU A 9 24.68 -6.37 13.44
N VAL A 10 24.73 -7.50 12.73
CA VAL A 10 23.58 -8.04 12.01
C VAL A 10 23.22 -9.44 12.49
N GLN A 11 22.56 -9.50 13.65
CA GLN A 11 21.94 -10.71 14.15
C GLN A 11 20.69 -11.04 13.32
N LEU A 12 20.81 -12.05 12.47
CA LEU A 12 19.67 -12.62 11.74
C LEU A 12 18.89 -13.55 12.65
N HIS A 13 17.56 -13.43 12.68
CA HIS A 13 16.72 -14.40 13.37
C HIS A 13 16.58 -15.69 12.55
N SER A 14 15.94 -16.72 13.13
CA SER A 14 15.84 -18.08 12.56
C SER A 14 15.39 -18.12 11.10
N GLY A 15 14.27 -17.45 10.77
CA GLY A 15 13.75 -17.39 9.39
C GLY A 15 14.69 -16.71 8.40
N GLN A 16 15.30 -15.58 8.80
CA GLN A 16 16.32 -14.92 7.99
C GLN A 16 17.56 -15.81 7.79
N MET A 17 18.00 -16.50 8.85
CA MET A 17 19.14 -17.40 8.79
C MET A 17 18.89 -18.57 7.84
N GLN A 18 17.66 -19.13 7.83
CA GLN A 18 17.25 -20.18 6.91
C GLN A 18 17.42 -19.74 5.43
N VAL A 19 16.97 -18.54 5.08
CA VAL A 19 17.14 -18.00 3.73
C VAL A 19 18.61 -17.69 3.45
N PHE A 20 19.29 -17.07 4.41
CA PHE A 20 20.69 -16.68 4.30
C PHE A 20 21.55 -17.92 3.99
N GLN A 21 21.47 -18.99 4.78
CA GLN A 21 22.29 -20.19 4.64
C GLN A 21 21.94 -21.06 3.42
N SER A 22 20.74 -20.92 2.86
CA SER A 22 20.32 -21.71 1.70
C SER A 22 21.32 -21.61 0.52
N PRO A 23 21.71 -22.73 -0.13
CA PRO A 23 22.66 -22.72 -1.23
C PRO A 23 22.04 -22.35 -2.59
N HIS A 24 20.72 -22.15 -2.66
CA HIS A 24 20.00 -21.98 -3.92
C HIS A 24 20.41 -20.70 -4.65
N ARG A 25 20.54 -20.78 -5.97
CA ARG A 25 20.97 -19.68 -6.84
C ARG A 25 19.98 -18.51 -6.85
N PHE A 26 18.69 -18.81 -6.97
CA PHE A 26 17.60 -17.83 -6.96
C PHE A 26 16.72 -18.10 -5.74
N LYS A 27 16.54 -17.07 -4.91
CA LYS A 27 15.79 -17.14 -3.66
C LYS A 27 14.64 -16.15 -3.75
N VAL A 28 13.43 -16.59 -3.43
CA VAL A 28 12.24 -15.72 -3.41
C VAL A 28 11.67 -15.70 -2.00
N VAL A 29 11.53 -14.52 -1.39
CA VAL A 29 11.00 -14.37 -0.03
C VAL A 29 9.78 -13.49 -0.06
N CYS A 30 8.61 -14.11 0.11
CA CYS A 30 7.39 -13.39 0.45
C CYS A 30 7.36 -13.24 1.97
N ALA A 31 7.36 -12.02 2.47
CA ALA A 31 7.27 -11.81 3.92
C ALA A 31 6.49 -10.56 4.26
N GLY A 32 5.76 -10.63 5.38
CA GLY A 32 5.00 -9.51 5.92
C GLY A 32 5.88 -8.28 6.23
N ARG A 33 5.23 -7.16 6.56
CA ARG A 33 5.92 -5.96 7.05
C ARG A 33 6.68 -6.26 8.32
N ARG A 34 7.83 -5.59 8.51
CA ARG A 34 8.69 -5.73 9.70
C ARG A 34 9.22 -7.13 10.00
N TRP A 35 9.19 -8.04 9.02
CA TRP A 35 9.94 -9.30 9.10
C TRP A 35 11.47 -9.10 9.04
N GLY A 36 11.95 -7.91 8.63
CA GLY A 36 13.38 -7.62 8.54
C GLY A 36 14.02 -8.00 7.20
N LYS A 37 13.25 -7.92 6.11
CA LYS A 37 13.70 -8.11 4.73
C LYS A 37 14.97 -7.30 4.40
N SER A 38 15.04 -6.03 4.77
CA SER A 38 16.22 -5.17 4.56
C SER A 38 17.48 -5.70 5.24
N ARG A 39 17.36 -6.22 6.47
CA ARG A 39 18.48 -6.80 7.24
C ARG A 39 19.05 -8.06 6.57
N LEU A 40 18.17 -8.90 6.04
CA LEU A 40 18.55 -10.05 5.21
C LEU A 40 19.28 -9.61 3.93
N SER A 41 18.79 -8.55 3.28
CA SER A 41 19.39 -7.99 2.06
C SER A 41 20.81 -7.48 2.29
N ILE A 42 21.03 -6.67 3.33
CA ILE A 42 22.37 -6.16 3.70
C ILE A 42 23.34 -7.33 3.93
N SER A 43 22.95 -8.29 4.76
CA SER A 43 23.79 -9.46 5.05
C SER A 43 24.15 -10.24 3.80
N THR A 44 23.17 -10.44 2.92
CA THR A 44 23.35 -11.22 1.69
C THR A 44 24.25 -10.50 0.69
N ILE A 45 24.11 -9.18 0.53
CA ILE A 45 24.96 -8.34 -0.33
C ILE A 45 26.40 -8.33 0.17
N ILE A 46 26.61 -8.11 1.47
CA ILE A 46 27.95 -8.10 2.07
C ILE A 46 28.63 -9.46 1.87
N ARG A 47 27.92 -10.56 2.14
CA ARG A 47 28.46 -11.90 1.91
C ARG A 47 28.81 -12.14 0.44
N ALA A 48 27.94 -11.75 -0.49
CA ALA A 48 28.19 -11.91 -1.92
C ALA A 48 29.42 -11.11 -2.38
N ALA A 49 29.57 -9.86 -1.91
CA ALA A 49 30.70 -9.00 -2.25
C ALA A 49 32.02 -9.45 -1.63
N ALA A 50 31.97 -10.11 -0.47
CA ALA A 50 33.14 -10.63 0.25
C ALA A 50 33.55 -12.05 -0.17
N LYS A 51 32.66 -12.81 -0.85
CA LYS A 51 32.87 -14.21 -1.21
C LYS A 51 34.15 -14.41 -2.04
N GLU A 52 34.31 -13.59 -3.07
CA GLU A 52 35.44 -13.63 -4.02
C GLU A 52 35.93 -12.21 -4.33
N LYS A 53 37.03 -12.09 -5.08
CA LYS A 53 37.50 -10.79 -5.59
C LYS A 53 36.65 -10.32 -6.77
N LYS A 54 36.63 -8.99 -7.00
CA LYS A 54 36.01 -8.35 -8.19
C LYS A 54 34.54 -8.73 -8.44
N GLN A 55 33.77 -8.96 -7.38
CA GLN A 55 32.34 -9.25 -7.49
C GLN A 55 31.57 -7.95 -7.74
N ARG A 56 30.52 -8.00 -8.57
CA ARG A 56 29.58 -6.89 -8.77
C ARG A 56 28.24 -7.28 -8.19
N VAL A 57 27.81 -6.56 -7.15
CA VAL A 57 26.62 -6.89 -6.37
C VAL A 57 25.68 -5.69 -6.32
N TRP A 58 24.43 -5.88 -6.72
CA TRP A 58 23.45 -4.80 -6.73
C TRP A 58 22.31 -5.02 -5.74
N TYR A 59 21.80 -3.92 -5.21
CA TYR A 59 20.47 -3.84 -4.63
C TYR A 59 19.61 -2.99 -5.54
N VAL A 60 18.42 -3.47 -5.88
CA VAL A 60 17.50 -2.78 -6.78
C VAL A 60 16.16 -2.65 -6.06
N ALA A 61 15.68 -1.42 -5.92
CA ALA A 61 14.33 -1.11 -5.44
C ALA A 61 13.49 -0.54 -6.60
N PRO A 62 12.16 -0.34 -6.44
CA PRO A 62 11.32 0.18 -7.52
C PRO A 62 11.78 1.53 -8.05
N THR A 63 12.32 2.39 -7.20
CA THR A 63 12.92 3.68 -7.58
C THR A 63 14.29 3.88 -6.94
N TYR A 64 15.12 4.71 -7.56
CA TYR A 64 16.44 5.07 -7.00
C TYR A 64 16.33 5.74 -5.62
N GLN A 65 15.31 6.58 -5.42
CA GLN A 65 15.04 7.24 -4.15
C GLN A 65 14.64 6.25 -3.06
N MET A 66 13.78 5.26 -3.37
CA MET A 66 13.42 4.21 -2.43
C MET A 66 14.65 3.37 -2.03
N ALA A 67 15.51 3.01 -2.99
CA ALA A 67 16.73 2.27 -2.68
C ALA A 67 17.59 3.02 -1.66
N ARG A 68 17.74 4.34 -1.83
CA ARG A 68 18.46 5.20 -0.89
C ARG A 68 17.87 5.14 0.51
N GLN A 69 16.57 5.40 0.62
CA GLN A 69 15.84 5.48 1.89
C GLN A 69 15.81 4.15 2.64
N ILE A 70 15.77 3.02 1.92
CA ILE A 70 15.60 1.70 2.53
C ILE A 70 16.91 1.10 3.02
N LEU A 71 18.01 1.31 2.29
CA LEU A 71 19.22 0.49 2.50
C LEU A 71 20.55 1.26 2.52
N TRP A 72 20.63 2.49 1.98
CA TRP A 72 21.93 3.13 1.78
C TRP A 72 22.64 3.47 3.09
N ASP A 73 21.92 4.04 4.04
CA ASP A 73 22.51 4.47 5.31
C ASP A 73 22.82 3.25 6.21
N ASP A 74 21.86 2.33 6.37
CA ASP A 74 22.05 1.07 7.11
C ASP A 74 23.21 0.22 6.55
N LEU A 75 23.38 0.16 5.22
CA LEU A 75 24.49 -0.56 4.60
C LEU A 75 25.83 0.05 5.00
N GLN A 76 25.94 1.37 5.06
CA GLN A 76 27.18 2.06 5.41
C GLN A 76 27.55 1.89 6.88
N GLU A 77 26.54 1.83 7.75
CA GLU A 77 26.72 1.58 9.18
C GLU A 77 27.22 0.16 9.45
N VAL A 78 26.61 -0.83 8.79
CA VAL A 78 26.97 -2.24 8.96
C VAL A 78 28.30 -2.61 8.28
N LEU A 79 28.61 -2.02 7.14
CA LEU A 79 29.79 -2.40 6.36
C LEU A 79 31.08 -1.97 7.09
N PRO A 80 32.02 -2.90 7.38
CA PRO A 80 33.24 -2.55 8.10
C PRO A 80 34.05 -1.49 7.35
N ARG A 81 34.30 -0.33 7.96
CA ARG A 81 35.06 0.78 7.35
C ARG A 81 36.41 0.32 6.77
N LYS A 82 37.08 -0.63 7.42
CA LYS A 82 38.36 -1.21 6.97
C LYS A 82 38.28 -1.93 5.62
N TRP A 83 37.10 -2.36 5.17
CA TRP A 83 36.86 -3.02 3.88
C TRP A 83 36.65 -2.05 2.73
N VAL A 84 36.24 -0.82 3.02
CA VAL A 84 35.92 0.19 2.00
C VAL A 84 37.21 0.74 1.41
N ARG A 85 37.29 0.76 0.07
CA ARG A 85 38.37 1.42 -0.70
C ARG A 85 37.92 2.78 -1.23
N LYS A 86 36.71 2.86 -1.78
CA LYS A 86 36.11 4.08 -2.32
C LYS A 86 34.60 4.06 -2.11
N LYS A 87 34.02 5.21 -1.81
CA LYS A 87 32.56 5.41 -1.72
C LYS A 87 32.13 6.57 -2.62
N ASN A 88 30.94 6.48 -3.19
CA ASN A 88 30.25 7.59 -3.84
C ASN A 88 28.78 7.60 -3.39
N ASP A 89 28.42 8.62 -2.60
CA ASP A 89 27.04 8.78 -2.10
C ASP A 89 26.06 9.19 -3.19
N THR A 90 26.50 9.98 -4.17
CA THR A 90 25.64 10.44 -5.27
C THR A 90 25.20 9.28 -6.14
N THR A 91 26.12 8.37 -6.46
CA THR A 91 25.82 7.16 -7.27
C THR A 91 25.48 5.94 -6.43
N MET A 92 25.44 6.07 -5.10
CA MET A 92 25.23 4.98 -4.12
C MET A 92 26.07 3.74 -4.41
N THR A 93 27.38 3.93 -4.50
CA THR A 93 28.33 2.88 -4.88
C THR A 93 29.47 2.79 -3.86
N ILE A 94 29.82 1.56 -3.47
CA ILE A 94 30.94 1.25 -2.58
C ILE A 94 31.85 0.25 -3.27
N VAL A 95 33.12 0.62 -3.44
CA VAL A 95 34.17 -0.28 -3.90
C VAL A 95 34.95 -0.78 -2.70
N LEU A 96 35.05 -2.09 -2.57
CA LEU A 96 35.77 -2.78 -1.49
C LEU A 96 37.25 -2.98 -1.85
N LYS A 97 38.09 -3.21 -0.84
CA LYS A 97 39.54 -3.47 -1.02
C LYS A 97 39.85 -4.75 -1.80
N ASN A 98 38.92 -5.73 -1.84
CA ASN A 98 39.04 -6.92 -2.70
C ASN A 98 38.67 -6.65 -4.17
N GLY A 99 38.38 -5.40 -4.53
CA GLY A 99 37.96 -4.98 -5.87
C GLY A 99 36.48 -5.23 -6.18
N SER A 100 35.71 -5.78 -5.24
CA SER A 100 34.27 -5.94 -5.41
C SER A 100 33.55 -4.59 -5.31
N GLU A 101 32.41 -4.47 -5.97
CA GLU A 101 31.56 -3.29 -6.03
C GLU A 101 30.15 -3.65 -5.53
N ILE A 102 29.65 -2.85 -4.58
CA ILE A 102 28.26 -2.85 -4.15
C ILE A 102 27.61 -1.56 -4.66
N ALA A 103 26.46 -1.65 -5.34
CA ALA A 103 25.71 -0.47 -5.77
C ALA A 103 24.20 -0.62 -5.54
N LEU A 104 23.55 0.49 -5.18
CA LEU A 104 22.10 0.59 -5.09
C LEU A 104 21.56 1.23 -6.38
N LYS A 105 20.48 0.69 -6.92
CA LYS A 105 19.88 1.07 -8.19
C LYS A 105 18.36 1.16 -8.08
N GLY A 106 17.75 1.89 -9.01
CA GLY A 106 16.30 1.99 -9.18
C GLY A 106 15.83 1.26 -10.43
N ALA A 107 14.66 0.62 -10.35
CA ALA A 107 13.99 -0.03 -11.48
C ALA A 107 13.05 0.92 -12.26
N ASP A 108 12.99 2.20 -11.90
CA ASP A 108 12.15 3.22 -12.55
C ASP A 108 12.56 3.46 -14.01
N LYS A 109 13.84 3.22 -14.34
CA LYS A 109 14.38 3.20 -15.71
C LYS A 109 15.15 1.89 -15.98
N PRO A 110 14.45 0.77 -16.29
CA PRO A 110 15.07 -0.55 -16.40
C PRO A 110 16.24 -0.63 -17.39
N ASP A 111 16.20 0.13 -18.49
CA ASP A 111 17.27 0.08 -19.51
C ASP A 111 18.63 0.54 -18.98
N THR A 112 18.66 1.36 -17.93
CA THR A 112 19.91 1.79 -17.27
C THR A 112 20.61 0.67 -16.49
N LEU A 113 19.94 -0.46 -16.29
CA LEU A 113 20.46 -1.63 -15.58
C LEU A 113 21.05 -2.70 -16.52
N ARG A 114 20.99 -2.48 -17.84
CA ARG A 114 21.50 -3.41 -18.87
C ARG A 114 23.03 -3.36 -18.99
N GLY A 115 23.59 -4.33 -19.69
CA GLY A 115 24.98 -4.30 -20.17
C GLY A 115 26.06 -4.57 -19.10
N VAL A 116 25.67 -4.97 -17.90
CA VAL A 116 26.61 -5.31 -16.82
C VAL A 116 26.65 -6.82 -16.57
N ALA A 117 27.78 -7.35 -16.09
CA ALA A 117 27.85 -8.71 -15.55
C ALA A 117 27.71 -8.64 -14.02
N LEU A 118 26.62 -9.19 -13.48
CA LEU A 118 26.34 -9.20 -12.03
C LEU A 118 26.67 -10.54 -11.44
N HIS A 119 27.26 -10.55 -10.24
CA HIS A 119 27.52 -11.77 -9.48
C HIS A 119 26.41 -12.06 -8.49
N PHE A 120 25.73 -11.01 -8.01
CA PHE A 120 24.55 -11.14 -7.18
C PHE A 120 23.65 -9.92 -7.30
N VAL A 121 22.34 -10.10 -7.19
CA VAL A 121 21.38 -8.99 -7.14
C VAL A 121 20.29 -9.25 -6.09
N VAL A 122 19.95 -8.21 -5.33
CA VAL A 122 18.73 -8.18 -4.53
C VAL A 122 17.69 -7.35 -5.27
N LEU A 123 16.49 -7.89 -5.41
CA LEU A 123 15.31 -7.18 -5.94
C LEU A 123 14.31 -6.99 -4.80
N ASP A 124 14.13 -5.75 -4.36
CA ASP A 124 13.25 -5.39 -3.26
C ASP A 124 11.92 -4.81 -3.73
N GLU A 125 10.83 -5.18 -3.06
CA GLU A 125 9.46 -4.89 -3.47
C GLU A 125 9.19 -5.22 -4.94
N PHE A 126 9.56 -6.44 -5.36
CA PHE A 126 9.48 -6.86 -6.77
C PHE A 126 8.06 -6.76 -7.35
N GLN A 127 7.02 -6.87 -6.52
CA GLN A 127 5.63 -6.70 -6.94
C GLN A 127 5.31 -5.29 -7.48
N ASP A 128 6.15 -4.30 -7.18
CA ASP A 128 6.04 -2.92 -7.64
C ASP A 128 7.02 -2.58 -8.78
N MET A 129 7.71 -3.59 -9.33
CA MET A 129 8.57 -3.46 -10.51
C MET A 129 7.87 -3.97 -11.79
N LYS A 130 8.29 -3.41 -12.94
CA LYS A 130 7.89 -3.97 -14.24
C LYS A 130 8.47 -5.38 -14.40
N PRO A 131 7.68 -6.40 -14.82
CA PRO A 131 8.16 -7.77 -15.05
C PRO A 131 9.43 -7.87 -15.89
N ASP A 132 9.51 -7.03 -16.94
CA ASP A 132 10.64 -6.98 -17.86
C ASP A 132 11.97 -6.62 -17.19
N THR A 133 11.94 -5.93 -16.04
CA THR A 133 13.13 -5.63 -15.22
C THR A 133 13.84 -6.92 -14.80
N TRP A 134 13.09 -7.97 -14.46
CA TRP A 134 13.69 -9.26 -14.18
C TRP A 134 14.05 -9.99 -15.46
N TYR A 135 13.06 -10.31 -16.31
CA TYR A 135 13.26 -11.27 -17.40
C TYR A 135 14.18 -10.76 -18.51
N LYS A 136 14.04 -9.49 -18.91
CA LYS A 136 14.76 -8.92 -20.06
C LYS A 136 16.03 -8.17 -19.68
N VAL A 137 16.16 -7.77 -18.41
CA VAL A 137 17.24 -6.89 -17.95
C VAL A 137 18.15 -7.59 -16.95
N LEU A 138 17.69 -7.94 -15.75
CA LEU A 138 18.57 -8.43 -14.68
C LEU A 138 18.88 -9.93 -14.75
N ARG A 139 17.93 -10.76 -15.18
CA ARG A 139 18.17 -12.21 -15.29
C ARG A 139 19.27 -12.56 -16.31
N PRO A 140 19.40 -11.88 -17.46
CA PRO A 140 20.52 -12.07 -18.39
C PRO A 140 21.89 -11.67 -17.82
N THR A 141 21.97 -10.60 -17.01
CA THR A 141 23.25 -10.09 -16.46
C THR A 141 23.91 -11.06 -15.48
N LEU A 142 23.13 -12.00 -14.92
CA LEU A 142 23.59 -13.05 -14.01
C LEU A 142 24.11 -14.31 -14.74
N SER A 143 23.92 -14.41 -16.07
CA SER A 143 24.25 -15.63 -16.81
C SER A 143 25.76 -15.82 -16.98
N SER A 144 26.49 -14.76 -17.32
CA SER A 144 27.93 -14.81 -17.60
C SER A 144 28.78 -15.17 -16.38
N THR A 145 28.32 -14.79 -15.19
CA THR A 145 29.01 -15.02 -13.90
C THR A 145 28.48 -16.24 -13.14
N ARG A 146 27.41 -16.88 -13.66
CA ARG A 146 26.57 -17.82 -12.90
C ARG A 146 26.05 -17.22 -11.57
N GLY A 147 25.83 -15.90 -11.55
CA GLY A 147 25.40 -15.14 -10.38
C GLY A 147 24.01 -15.53 -9.88
N GLY A 148 23.74 -15.18 -8.61
CA GLY A 148 22.48 -15.47 -7.92
C GLY A 148 21.58 -14.25 -7.74
N ALA A 149 20.35 -14.48 -7.29
CA ALA A 149 19.45 -13.39 -6.90
C ALA A 149 18.68 -13.71 -5.61
N LEU A 150 18.42 -12.66 -4.83
CA LEU A 150 17.43 -12.67 -3.74
C LEU A 150 16.31 -11.71 -4.13
N ILE A 151 15.12 -12.24 -4.34
CA ILE A 151 13.93 -11.50 -4.76
C ILE A 151 12.99 -11.46 -3.58
N ILE A 152 12.68 -10.28 -3.08
CA ILE A 152 11.87 -10.08 -1.88
C ILE A 152 10.70 -9.18 -2.17
N GLY A 153 9.62 -9.38 -1.44
CA GLY A 153 8.41 -8.59 -1.61
C GLY A 153 7.33 -8.94 -0.60
N THR A 154 6.23 -8.23 -0.73
CA THR A 154 4.97 -8.54 -0.05
C THR A 154 3.99 -9.17 -1.06
N PRO A 155 3.00 -9.95 -0.61
CA PRO A 155 1.97 -10.44 -1.50
C PRO A 155 1.22 -9.25 -2.07
N LYS A 156 0.95 -9.30 -3.37
CA LYS A 156 0.12 -8.30 -4.04
C LYS A 156 -0.56 -9.02 -5.18
N GLY A 157 -1.67 -9.67 -4.88
CA GLY A 157 -2.39 -10.48 -5.86
C GLY A 157 -1.57 -11.65 -6.39
N PHE A 158 -2.09 -12.29 -7.42
CA PHE A 158 -1.37 -13.27 -8.26
C PHE A 158 -0.47 -12.55 -9.28
N SER A 159 0.36 -11.62 -8.81
CA SER A 159 1.26 -10.81 -9.63
C SER A 159 2.45 -11.61 -10.16
N GLU A 160 3.33 -10.96 -10.92
CA GLU A 160 4.57 -11.58 -11.40
C GLU A 160 5.46 -12.07 -10.24
N PHE A 161 5.42 -11.40 -9.09
CA PHE A 161 6.08 -11.86 -7.88
C PHE A 161 5.55 -13.22 -7.41
N HIS A 162 4.24 -13.43 -7.45
CA HIS A 162 3.64 -14.74 -7.15
C HIS A 162 4.11 -15.83 -8.11
N LYS A 163 4.29 -15.52 -9.41
CA LYS A 163 4.83 -16.49 -10.38
C LYS A 163 6.26 -16.91 -10.03
N LEU A 164 7.14 -15.95 -9.71
CA LEU A 164 8.50 -16.25 -9.25
C LEU A 164 8.51 -17.04 -7.95
N TRP A 165 7.62 -16.68 -7.00
CA TRP A 165 7.44 -17.44 -5.77
C TRP A 165 7.01 -18.88 -6.06
N THR A 166 6.06 -19.08 -6.97
CA THR A 166 5.59 -20.42 -7.38
C THR A 166 6.70 -21.24 -8.04
N ILE A 167 7.55 -20.62 -8.87
CA ILE A 167 8.72 -21.29 -9.46
C ILE A 167 9.63 -21.84 -8.36
N GLY A 168 9.89 -21.08 -7.30
CA GLY A 168 10.70 -21.55 -6.17
C GLY A 168 9.99 -22.55 -5.25
N GLN A 169 8.69 -22.84 -5.45
CA GLN A 169 8.02 -23.98 -4.83
C GLN A 169 8.23 -25.30 -5.59
N ASN A 170 8.75 -25.27 -6.82
CA ASN A 170 8.98 -26.46 -7.61
C ASN A 170 10.09 -27.34 -6.98
N LYS A 171 9.73 -28.57 -6.58
CA LYS A 171 10.64 -29.52 -5.90
C LYS A 171 11.86 -29.90 -6.73
N ASP A 172 11.76 -29.96 -8.06
CA ASP A 172 12.88 -30.31 -8.94
C ASP A 172 13.90 -29.19 -9.01
N LEU A 173 13.44 -27.94 -9.12
CA LEU A 173 14.30 -26.77 -9.11
C LEU A 173 14.98 -26.58 -7.74
N GLN A 174 14.31 -26.93 -6.64
CA GLN A 174 14.91 -26.97 -5.31
C GLN A 174 15.99 -28.04 -5.23
N ARG A 175 15.71 -29.28 -5.64
CA ARG A 175 16.70 -30.38 -5.65
C ARG A 175 17.94 -30.04 -6.49
N LYS A 176 17.76 -29.33 -7.60
CA LYS A 176 18.85 -28.85 -8.48
C LYS A 176 19.58 -27.59 -7.93
N GLY A 177 19.21 -27.09 -6.75
CA GLY A 177 19.80 -25.89 -6.14
C GLY A 177 19.54 -24.60 -6.95
N GLN A 178 18.53 -24.57 -7.81
CA GLN A 178 18.28 -23.43 -8.71
C GLN A 178 17.36 -22.39 -8.07
N TRP A 179 16.18 -22.81 -7.63
CA TRP A 179 15.16 -21.91 -7.08
C TRP A 179 14.65 -22.43 -5.75
N LYS A 180 14.39 -21.53 -4.80
CA LYS A 180 13.65 -21.83 -3.58
C LYS A 180 12.88 -20.62 -3.10
N SER A 181 11.67 -20.85 -2.64
CA SER A 181 10.78 -19.82 -2.10
C SER A 181 10.47 -20.04 -0.62
N TRP A 182 10.24 -18.94 0.09
CA TRP A 182 9.76 -18.94 1.47
C TRP A 182 8.61 -17.94 1.62
N GLN A 183 7.76 -18.21 2.61
CA GLN A 183 6.68 -17.35 3.03
C GLN A 183 6.78 -17.20 4.54
N PHE A 184 6.81 -15.96 5.04
CA PHE A 184 6.90 -15.69 6.47
C PHE A 184 5.91 -14.62 6.89
N VAL A 185 5.24 -14.86 8.01
CA VAL A 185 4.30 -13.89 8.59
C VAL A 185 5.05 -12.90 9.47
N THR A 186 4.48 -11.73 9.70
CA THR A 186 5.07 -10.73 10.60
C THR A 186 5.25 -11.27 12.02
N ALA A 187 4.37 -12.17 12.46
CA ALA A 187 4.47 -12.83 13.77
C ALA A 187 5.72 -13.73 13.93
N ASP A 188 6.34 -14.16 12.82
CA ASP A 188 7.61 -14.93 12.87
C ASP A 188 8.82 -14.03 13.20
N SER A 189 8.62 -12.71 13.21
CA SER A 189 9.66 -11.72 13.52
C SER A 189 9.77 -11.52 15.02
N PRO A 190 10.96 -11.71 15.64
CA PRO A 190 11.16 -11.40 17.05
C PRO A 190 11.12 -9.90 17.35
N PHE A 191 11.03 -9.04 16.32
CA PHE A 191 11.10 -7.59 16.45
C PHE A 191 9.73 -6.93 16.61
N VAL A 192 8.63 -7.68 16.47
CA VAL A 192 7.28 -7.11 16.52
C VAL A 192 6.52 -7.67 17.72
N PRO A 193 6.23 -6.84 18.75
CA PRO A 193 5.40 -7.28 19.87
C PRO A 193 4.02 -7.72 19.41
N SER A 194 3.46 -8.76 20.03
CA SER A 194 2.10 -9.27 19.71
C SER A 194 1.04 -8.17 19.84
N ALA A 195 1.16 -7.30 20.83
CA ALA A 195 0.26 -6.16 21.02
C ALA A 195 0.21 -5.21 19.80
N GLU A 196 1.31 -5.05 19.06
CA GLU A 196 1.32 -4.25 17.82
C GLU A 196 0.58 -4.95 16.68
N ILE A 197 0.63 -6.29 16.62
CA ILE A 197 -0.12 -7.09 15.64
C ILE A 197 -1.62 -7.00 15.94
N GLU A 198 -2.02 -7.13 17.21
CA GLU A 198 -3.42 -6.97 17.63
C GLU A 198 -3.94 -5.55 17.38
N ALA A 199 -3.13 -4.53 17.68
CA ALA A 199 -3.47 -3.16 17.34
C ALA A 199 -3.66 -2.97 15.82
N ALA A 200 -2.80 -3.59 15.00
CA ALA A 200 -2.93 -3.56 13.55
C ALA A 200 -4.20 -4.26 13.05
N LYS A 201 -4.64 -5.36 13.67
CA LYS A 201 -5.91 -6.01 13.33
C LYS A 201 -7.12 -5.09 13.53
N ASN A 202 -7.08 -4.23 14.55
CA ASN A 202 -8.13 -3.24 14.81
C ASN A 202 -8.06 -2.02 13.86
N ASP A 203 -6.88 -1.79 13.28
CA ASP A 203 -6.58 -0.63 12.42
C ASP A 203 -6.71 -0.91 10.91
N MET A 204 -6.90 -2.16 10.51
CA MET A 204 -6.91 -2.60 9.10
C MET A 204 -8.13 -3.46 8.79
N ASP A 205 -8.53 -3.52 7.52
CA ASP A 205 -9.51 -4.50 7.04
C ASP A 205 -8.87 -5.90 6.88
N PRO A 206 -9.66 -6.98 6.86
CA PRO A 206 -9.16 -8.35 6.76
C PRO A 206 -8.18 -8.61 5.61
N LYS A 207 -8.49 -8.16 4.39
CA LYS A 207 -7.63 -8.36 3.21
C LYS A 207 -6.32 -7.62 3.35
N SER A 208 -6.34 -6.36 3.78
CA SER A 208 -5.11 -5.60 4.01
C SER A 208 -4.25 -6.22 5.12
N PHE A 209 -4.87 -6.72 6.21
CA PHE A 209 -4.14 -7.41 7.27
C PHE A 209 -3.54 -8.74 6.78
N ALA A 210 -4.29 -9.54 6.03
CA ALA A 210 -3.82 -10.80 5.45
C ALA A 210 -2.63 -10.57 4.50
N GLN A 211 -2.69 -9.52 3.69
CA GLN A 211 -1.61 -9.14 2.80
C GLN A 211 -0.36 -8.68 3.56
N GLU A 212 -0.50 -7.69 4.45
CA GLU A 212 0.64 -6.99 5.05
C GLU A 212 1.26 -7.74 6.24
N TYR A 213 0.48 -8.52 6.98
CA TYR A 213 0.93 -9.24 8.19
C TYR A 213 0.99 -10.75 8.03
N LEU A 214 0.01 -11.36 7.35
CA LEU A 214 -0.02 -12.82 7.13
C LEU A 214 0.70 -13.26 5.87
N ALA A 215 1.23 -12.31 5.10
CA ALA A 215 1.91 -12.56 3.83
C ALA A 215 1.10 -13.48 2.89
N ASN A 216 -0.23 -13.40 2.89
CA ASN A 216 -1.08 -14.26 2.07
C ASN A 216 -1.29 -13.71 0.66
N PHE A 217 -1.24 -14.59 -0.36
CA PHE A 217 -1.58 -14.21 -1.73
C PHE A 217 -3.10 -14.24 -1.92
N GLU A 218 -3.73 -13.07 -1.83
CA GLU A 218 -5.17 -12.90 -2.04
C GLU A 218 -5.51 -12.63 -3.51
N ASN A 219 -6.69 -13.05 -3.96
CA ASN A 219 -7.19 -12.67 -5.29
C ASN A 219 -7.52 -11.17 -5.32
N MET A 220 -6.94 -10.42 -6.27
CA MET A 220 -7.28 -9.02 -6.56
C MET A 220 -8.44 -8.93 -7.57
N SER A 221 -9.51 -9.66 -7.32
CA SER A 221 -10.72 -9.63 -8.14
C SER A 221 -11.97 -9.63 -7.26
N GLY A 222 -13.09 -9.20 -7.84
CA GLY A 222 -14.38 -9.14 -7.18
C GLY A 222 -14.70 -7.77 -6.58
N ARG A 223 -15.65 -7.76 -5.65
CA ARG A 223 -16.20 -6.54 -5.04
C ARG A 223 -15.11 -5.74 -4.31
N VAL A 224 -15.11 -4.43 -4.53
CA VAL A 224 -14.22 -3.47 -3.87
C VAL A 224 -14.54 -3.38 -2.39
N TYR A 225 -15.83 -3.19 -2.09
CA TYR A 225 -16.37 -3.13 -0.74
C TYR A 225 -16.79 -4.52 -0.25
N TYR A 226 -15.86 -5.47 -0.33
CA TYR A 226 -16.12 -6.89 -0.07
C TYR A 226 -16.71 -7.24 1.30
N PRO A 227 -16.44 -6.51 2.42
CA PRO A 227 -17.05 -6.84 3.70
C PRO A 227 -18.52 -6.45 3.77
N PHE A 228 -19.02 -5.64 2.83
CA PHE A 228 -20.42 -5.22 2.83
C PHE A 228 -21.36 -6.42 2.69
N ASP A 229 -22.25 -6.52 3.67
CA ASP A 229 -23.36 -7.46 3.76
C ASP A 229 -24.60 -6.70 4.21
N ARG A 230 -25.65 -6.73 3.40
CA ARG A 230 -26.91 -6.05 3.66
C ARG A 230 -27.55 -6.48 4.98
N ASN A 231 -27.41 -7.74 5.39
CA ASN A 231 -27.99 -8.24 6.65
C ASN A 231 -27.29 -7.72 7.90
N VAL A 232 -26.03 -7.26 7.76
CA VAL A 232 -25.21 -6.74 8.86
C VAL A 232 -25.24 -5.22 8.89
N HIS A 233 -25.10 -4.58 7.72
CA HIS A 233 -24.82 -3.15 7.63
C HIS A 233 -26.09 -2.31 7.41
N VAL A 234 -27.17 -2.89 6.89
CA VAL A 234 -28.39 -2.15 6.56
C VAL A 234 -29.44 -2.35 7.64
N LYS A 235 -29.78 -1.26 8.34
CA LYS A 235 -30.81 -1.24 9.39
C LYS A 235 -31.43 0.14 9.47
N PRO A 236 -32.70 0.31 9.89
CA PRO A 236 -33.29 1.64 10.05
C PRO A 236 -32.46 2.49 11.02
N LEU A 237 -32.02 3.67 10.58
CA LEU A 237 -31.22 4.61 11.35
C LEU A 237 -31.98 5.93 11.50
N GLN A 238 -32.23 6.34 12.73
CA GLN A 238 -32.93 7.59 13.00
C GLN A 238 -31.95 8.76 12.98
N PHE A 239 -32.28 9.77 12.18
CA PHE A 239 -31.56 11.04 12.18
C PHE A 239 -31.65 11.71 13.56
N ASN A 240 -30.51 12.15 14.09
CA ASN A 240 -30.43 12.86 15.35
C ASN A 240 -30.01 14.33 15.15
N PRO A 241 -30.93 15.31 15.31
CA PRO A 241 -30.64 16.73 15.16
C PRO A 241 -29.53 17.32 16.04
N LYS A 242 -29.12 16.61 17.11
CA LYS A 242 -28.08 17.05 18.05
C LYS A 242 -26.68 16.61 17.63
N LEU A 243 -26.57 15.72 16.64
CA LEU A 243 -25.28 15.21 16.17
C LEU A 243 -24.81 15.98 14.94
N PRO A 244 -23.48 16.10 14.74
CA PRO A 244 -22.92 16.69 13.53
C PRO A 244 -23.46 16.01 12.27
N ILE A 245 -23.63 16.79 11.21
CA ILE A 245 -24.04 16.29 9.90
C ILE A 245 -22.82 16.35 8.99
N TRP A 246 -22.35 15.20 8.52
CA TRP A 246 -21.27 15.12 7.55
C TRP A 246 -21.86 14.82 6.18
N VAL A 247 -21.48 15.56 5.16
CA VAL A 247 -21.91 15.32 3.78
C VAL A 247 -20.69 14.97 2.97
N GLY A 248 -20.55 13.70 2.61
CA GLY A 248 -19.59 13.29 1.59
C GLY A 248 -20.11 13.67 0.21
N GLN A 249 -19.31 14.38 -0.59
CA GLN A 249 -19.74 14.92 -1.87
C GLN A 249 -18.82 14.47 -3.01
N ASP A 250 -19.38 13.75 -3.98
CA ASP A 250 -18.78 13.52 -5.30
C ASP A 250 -19.37 14.52 -6.31
N PHE A 251 -18.50 15.29 -6.96
CA PHE A 251 -18.86 16.36 -7.90
C PHE A 251 -19.08 15.88 -9.33
N ASN A 252 -19.23 14.57 -9.53
CA ASN A 252 -19.59 14.04 -10.83
C ASN A 252 -20.90 14.68 -11.35
N ILE A 253 -20.99 14.89 -12.66
CA ILE A 253 -22.14 15.56 -13.29
C ILE A 253 -23.36 14.63 -13.35
N ASP A 254 -23.11 13.33 -13.55
CA ASP A 254 -24.18 12.35 -13.76
C ASP A 254 -23.82 10.95 -13.22
N PRO A 255 -24.34 10.55 -12.05
CA PRO A 255 -25.04 11.38 -11.07
C PRO A 255 -24.08 12.15 -10.15
N MET A 256 -24.53 13.33 -9.72
CA MET A 256 -23.98 14.06 -8.59
C MET A 256 -24.45 13.39 -7.29
N SER A 257 -23.50 12.96 -6.46
CA SER A 257 -23.78 12.05 -5.33
C SER A 257 -23.35 12.63 -4.00
N SER A 258 -24.28 12.72 -3.05
CA SER A 258 -24.04 13.14 -1.67
C SER A 258 -24.50 12.07 -0.70
N VAL A 259 -23.64 11.70 0.25
CA VAL A 259 -23.97 10.78 1.35
C VAL A 259 -24.01 11.54 2.66
N ILE A 260 -25.14 11.47 3.37
CA ILE A 260 -25.37 12.16 4.63
C ILE A 260 -25.07 11.21 5.78
N LEU A 261 -24.10 11.60 6.61
CA LEU A 261 -23.52 10.77 7.65
C LEU A 261 -23.66 11.44 9.03
N GLN A 262 -23.89 10.63 10.06
CA GLN A 262 -23.86 11.05 11.46
C GLN A 262 -22.85 10.22 12.27
N PRO A 263 -21.76 10.82 12.76
CA PRO A 263 -20.87 10.16 13.70
C PRO A 263 -21.60 9.96 15.04
N GLN A 264 -21.51 8.76 15.60
CA GLN A 264 -22.14 8.39 16.86
C GLN A 264 -21.13 8.47 18.03
N PRO A 265 -21.60 8.74 19.27
CA PRO A 265 -20.72 8.80 20.44
C PRO A 265 -19.94 7.52 20.74
N ASN A 266 -20.46 6.36 20.33
CA ASN A 266 -19.83 5.05 20.49
C ASN A 266 -18.75 4.75 19.41
N GLY A 267 -18.48 5.68 18.49
CA GLY A 267 -17.50 5.50 17.41
C GLY A 267 -18.07 4.88 16.13
N GLU A 268 -19.38 4.61 16.07
CA GLU A 268 -20.05 4.23 14.83
C GLU A 268 -20.22 5.43 13.88
N LEU A 269 -20.40 5.14 12.61
CA LEU A 269 -20.74 6.10 11.57
C LEU A 269 -22.00 5.61 10.87
N TRP A 270 -23.03 6.45 10.85
CA TRP A 270 -24.32 6.11 10.27
C TRP A 270 -24.56 6.90 8.99
N ALA A 271 -24.75 6.23 7.85
CA ALA A 271 -25.30 6.84 6.64
C ALA A 271 -26.81 6.92 6.78
N VAL A 272 -27.31 8.10 7.15
CA VAL A 272 -28.71 8.33 7.53
C VAL A 272 -29.52 8.92 6.39
N ASP A 273 -28.92 9.35 5.29
CA ASP A 273 -29.60 9.80 4.08
C ASP A 273 -28.67 9.85 2.86
N GLU A 274 -29.24 9.99 1.68
CA GLU A 274 -28.49 10.29 0.45
C GLU A 274 -29.25 11.32 -0.42
N VAL A 275 -28.48 12.04 -1.24
CA VAL A 275 -28.98 12.91 -2.31
C VAL A 275 -28.23 12.51 -3.58
N VAL A 276 -28.95 12.01 -4.57
CA VAL A 276 -28.39 11.62 -5.87
C VAL A 276 -29.18 12.33 -6.95
N LEU A 277 -28.53 13.25 -7.65
CA LEU A 277 -29.13 14.08 -8.70
C LEU A 277 -28.48 13.77 -10.04
N PHE A 278 -29.29 13.54 -11.06
CA PHE A 278 -28.84 13.24 -12.43
C PHE A 278 -28.77 14.51 -13.26
N SER A 279 -27.74 14.64 -14.10
CA SER A 279 -27.52 15.83 -14.94
C SER A 279 -27.62 17.14 -14.15
N SER A 280 -26.99 17.20 -12.98
CA SER A 280 -27.14 18.27 -12.00
C SER A 280 -25.87 19.11 -11.85
N ASN A 281 -25.92 20.10 -10.96
CA ASN A 281 -24.80 20.97 -10.63
C ASN A 281 -24.76 21.25 -9.12
N THR A 282 -23.65 21.83 -8.68
CA THR A 282 -23.39 22.08 -7.25
C THR A 282 -24.43 22.99 -6.59
N ALA A 283 -25.05 23.93 -7.32
CA ALA A 283 -26.07 24.80 -6.76
C ALA A 283 -27.36 24.03 -6.42
N GLU A 284 -27.78 23.09 -7.28
CA GLU A 284 -28.95 22.24 -7.05
C GLU A 284 -28.76 21.32 -5.82
N VAL A 285 -27.56 20.76 -5.66
CA VAL A 285 -27.22 20.00 -4.45
C VAL A 285 -27.28 20.88 -3.20
N CYS A 286 -26.75 22.12 -3.28
CA CYS A 286 -26.84 23.06 -2.16
C CYS A 286 -28.30 23.36 -1.78
N ASP A 287 -29.17 23.56 -2.77
CA ASP A 287 -30.58 23.86 -2.56
C ASP A 287 -31.30 22.66 -1.91
N GLU A 288 -31.01 21.42 -2.34
CA GLU A 288 -31.59 20.21 -1.74
C GLU A 288 -31.09 19.96 -0.31
N LEU A 289 -29.79 20.19 -0.04
CA LEU A 289 -29.23 20.11 1.30
C LEU A 289 -29.82 21.17 2.22
N GLU A 290 -30.01 22.39 1.73
CA GLU A 290 -30.67 23.47 2.47
C GLU A 290 -32.12 23.10 2.77
N ARG A 291 -32.88 22.63 1.77
CA ARG A 291 -34.27 22.19 1.95
C ARG A 291 -34.41 21.15 3.08
N ARG A 292 -33.47 20.20 3.16
CA ARG A 292 -33.48 19.14 4.20
C ARG A 292 -32.95 19.60 5.55
N PHE A 293 -31.91 20.43 5.57
CA PHE A 293 -31.12 20.69 6.77
C PHE A 293 -31.04 22.16 7.18
N TRP A 294 -31.88 23.06 6.65
CA TRP A 294 -31.83 24.49 6.93
C TRP A 294 -31.79 24.81 8.45
N ARG A 295 -32.55 24.09 9.27
CA ARG A 295 -32.57 24.26 10.75
C ARG A 295 -31.24 23.93 11.43
N TRP A 296 -30.42 23.11 10.77
CA TRP A 296 -29.17 22.58 11.31
C TRP A 296 -27.98 22.87 10.38
N LYS A 297 -28.12 23.85 9.49
CA LYS A 297 -27.11 24.20 8.48
C LYS A 297 -25.72 24.45 9.07
N SER A 298 -25.66 25.08 10.24
CA SER A 298 -24.40 25.33 10.98
C SER A 298 -23.69 24.06 11.49
N GLN A 299 -24.40 22.93 11.55
CA GLN A 299 -23.87 21.62 11.92
C GLN A 299 -23.35 20.83 10.72
N VAL A 300 -23.67 21.25 9.49
CA VAL A 300 -23.26 20.58 8.25
C VAL A 300 -21.79 20.83 7.98
N THR A 301 -21.02 19.76 7.76
CA THR A 301 -19.65 19.79 7.26
C THR A 301 -19.58 19.05 5.93
N ILE A 302 -19.14 19.74 4.87
CA ILE A 302 -18.98 19.16 3.53
C ILE A 302 -17.59 18.55 3.40
N PHE A 303 -17.52 17.32 2.92
CA PHE A 303 -16.31 16.56 2.60
C PHE A 303 -16.28 16.30 1.11
N PRO A 304 -15.79 17.26 0.32
CA PRO A 304 -15.79 17.14 -1.14
C PRO A 304 -14.68 16.24 -1.66
N ASP A 305 -14.86 15.75 -2.89
CA ASP A 305 -13.73 15.38 -3.74
C ASP A 305 -12.75 16.56 -3.81
N PRO A 306 -11.45 16.38 -3.51
CA PRO A 306 -10.49 17.48 -3.60
C PRO A 306 -10.38 18.11 -5.00
N ALA A 307 -10.91 17.46 -6.05
CA ALA A 307 -10.97 18.00 -7.41
C ALA A 307 -11.93 19.20 -7.52
N GLY A 308 -12.99 19.23 -6.71
CA GLY A 308 -13.96 20.33 -6.70
C GLY A 308 -13.43 21.65 -6.12
N ALA A 309 -12.22 21.64 -5.55
CA ALA A 309 -11.52 22.86 -5.12
C ALA A 309 -10.78 23.56 -6.27
N TYR A 310 -10.64 22.93 -7.44
CA TYR A 310 -10.09 23.57 -8.62
C TYR A 310 -11.18 24.36 -9.35
N ARG A 311 -10.80 25.50 -9.95
CA ARG A 311 -11.71 26.32 -10.76
C ARG A 311 -12.03 25.59 -12.06
N GLN A 312 -13.23 25.04 -12.18
CA GLN A 312 -13.66 24.28 -13.35
C GLN A 312 -14.90 24.86 -14.03
N HIS A 313 -15.65 25.74 -13.36
CA HIS A 313 -16.85 26.36 -13.94
C HIS A 313 -16.52 27.46 -14.93
N ALA A 314 -17.39 27.65 -15.93
CA ALA A 314 -17.28 28.70 -16.95
C ALA A 314 -17.20 30.13 -16.37
N ARG A 315 -17.63 30.33 -15.12
CA ARG A 315 -17.56 31.60 -14.37
C ARG A 315 -16.26 31.80 -13.57
N GLY A 316 -15.37 30.81 -13.50
CA GLY A 316 -14.09 30.90 -12.80
C GLY A 316 -14.14 30.61 -11.29
N GLU A 317 -15.30 30.21 -10.75
CA GLU A 317 -15.50 29.78 -9.36
C GLU A 317 -15.28 28.26 -9.22
N SER A 318 -14.92 27.81 -8.00
CA SER A 318 -14.84 26.38 -7.67
C SER A 318 -16.15 25.90 -7.05
N ASP A 319 -16.41 24.58 -7.07
CA ASP A 319 -17.59 24.01 -6.40
C ASP A 319 -17.62 24.31 -4.90
N VAL A 320 -16.44 24.37 -4.28
CA VAL A 320 -16.28 24.74 -2.87
C VAL A 320 -16.70 26.18 -2.62
N ASP A 321 -16.50 27.09 -3.57
CA ASP A 321 -16.92 28.49 -3.44
C ASP A 321 -18.46 28.61 -3.48
N ILE A 322 -19.10 27.86 -4.38
CA ILE A 322 -20.58 27.78 -4.47
C ILE A 322 -21.19 27.34 -3.13
N PHE A 323 -20.63 26.30 -2.48
CA PHE A 323 -21.07 25.86 -1.17
C PHE A 323 -20.97 26.96 -0.10
N LYS A 324 -19.87 27.73 -0.10
CA LYS A 324 -19.67 28.82 0.87
C LYS A 324 -20.64 29.97 0.65
N GLU A 325 -20.88 30.36 -0.61
CA GLU A 325 -21.85 31.40 -0.98
C GLU A 325 -23.26 31.03 -0.56
N LYS A 326 -23.61 29.75 -0.71
CA LYS A 326 -24.86 29.17 -0.20
C LYS A 326 -24.86 28.96 1.31
N GLY A 327 -23.85 29.41 2.05
CA GLY A 327 -23.81 29.41 3.51
C GLY A 327 -23.34 28.10 4.17
N PHE A 328 -22.80 27.13 3.40
CA PHE A 328 -22.14 25.94 3.94
C PHE A 328 -20.67 26.24 4.26
N LEU A 329 -20.45 26.90 5.39
CA LEU A 329 -19.14 27.47 5.74
C LEU A 329 -18.09 26.43 6.18
N ARG A 330 -18.51 25.21 6.55
CA ARG A 330 -17.62 24.15 7.05
C ARG A 330 -17.32 23.15 5.93
N VAL A 331 -16.14 23.29 5.31
CA VAL A 331 -15.66 22.38 4.27
C VAL A 331 -14.32 21.79 4.69
N ASP A 332 -14.19 20.46 4.66
CA ASP A 332 -13.01 19.71 5.13
C ASP A 332 -12.51 18.75 4.04
N TYR A 333 -11.43 19.14 3.36
CA TYR A 333 -10.76 18.32 2.34
C TYR A 333 -9.23 18.43 2.46
N PRO A 334 -8.49 17.37 2.10
CA PRO A 334 -7.03 17.40 2.14
C PRO A 334 -6.45 18.25 1.00
N LYS A 335 -5.29 18.89 1.25
CA LYS A 335 -4.55 19.65 0.22
C LYS A 335 -4.06 18.78 -0.94
N LYS A 336 -3.86 17.48 -0.70
CA LYS A 336 -3.42 16.49 -1.68
C LYS A 336 -4.46 15.38 -1.76
N HIS A 337 -4.82 14.97 -2.98
CA HIS A 337 -5.71 13.84 -3.18
C HIS A 337 -5.15 12.56 -2.54
N PRO A 338 -5.93 11.89 -1.69
CA PRO A 338 -5.53 10.59 -1.18
C PRO A 338 -5.57 9.55 -2.31
N PRO A 339 -4.66 8.55 -2.30
CA PRO A 339 -4.77 7.41 -3.18
C PRO A 339 -6.12 6.70 -3.02
N ILE A 340 -6.74 6.28 -4.13
CA ILE A 340 -8.04 5.59 -4.13
C ILE A 340 -8.01 4.36 -3.21
N ALA A 341 -6.91 3.59 -3.26
CA ALA A 341 -6.74 2.40 -2.42
C ALA A 341 -6.82 2.71 -0.92
N ASP A 342 -6.24 3.83 -0.47
CA ASP A 342 -6.26 4.21 0.95
C ASP A 342 -7.68 4.59 1.40
N ARG A 343 -8.44 5.27 0.53
CA ARG A 343 -9.85 5.60 0.76
C ARG A 343 -10.71 4.35 0.85
N VAL A 344 -10.57 3.44 -0.11
CA VAL A 344 -11.29 2.16 -0.15
C VAL A 344 -10.98 1.33 1.10
N ASN A 345 -9.71 1.24 1.50
CA ASN A 345 -9.30 0.50 2.69
C ASN A 345 -9.87 1.10 3.97
N ALA A 346 -10.00 2.44 4.05
CA ALA A 346 -10.65 3.09 5.19
C ALA A 346 -12.14 2.72 5.29
N VAL A 347 -12.86 2.68 4.17
CA VAL A 347 -14.26 2.23 4.13
C VAL A 347 -14.37 0.74 4.50
N ASN A 348 -13.54 -0.12 3.90
CA ASN A 348 -13.53 -1.55 4.21
C ASN A 348 -13.25 -1.82 5.69
N ARG A 349 -12.36 -1.06 6.32
CA ARG A 349 -12.09 -1.15 7.76
C ARG A 349 -13.33 -0.78 8.60
N MET A 350 -14.08 0.24 8.19
CA MET A 350 -15.30 0.64 8.90
C MET A 350 -16.45 -0.35 8.70
N LEU A 351 -16.51 -1.02 7.55
CA LEU A 351 -17.42 -2.15 7.32
C LEU A 351 -17.03 -3.34 8.18
N MET A 352 -15.74 -3.73 8.18
CA MET A 352 -15.21 -4.77 9.03
C MET A 352 -13.70 -4.60 9.22
N SER A 353 -13.27 -4.46 10.47
CA SER A 353 -11.83 -4.57 10.79
C SER A 353 -11.38 -6.03 10.76
N ALA A 354 -10.07 -6.28 10.71
CA ALA A 354 -9.52 -7.64 10.78
C ALA A 354 -9.76 -8.33 12.13
N SER A 355 -10.19 -7.58 13.16
CA SER A 355 -10.69 -8.11 14.43
C SER A 355 -12.16 -8.56 14.39
N GLY A 356 -12.89 -8.24 13.32
CA GLY A 356 -14.32 -8.54 13.16
C GLY A 356 -15.27 -7.43 13.61
N GLU A 357 -14.76 -6.29 14.08
CA GLU A 357 -15.59 -5.14 14.49
C GLU A 357 -16.18 -4.38 13.28
N THR A 358 -17.48 -4.09 13.32
CA THR A 358 -18.22 -3.28 12.34
C THR A 358 -18.63 -1.93 12.95
N ARG A 359 -18.39 -0.84 12.22
CA ARG A 359 -18.69 0.54 12.68
C ARG A 359 -19.49 1.38 11.69
N LEU A 360 -19.61 0.97 10.42
CA LEU A 360 -20.41 1.67 9.42
C LEU A 360 -21.77 1.00 9.25
N TYR A 361 -22.84 1.76 9.45
CA TYR A 361 -24.22 1.32 9.22
C TYR A 361 -24.92 2.25 8.24
N ILE A 362 -25.89 1.71 7.51
CA ILE A 362 -26.56 2.41 6.41
C ILE A 362 -28.08 2.26 6.55
N ASP A 363 -28.79 3.37 6.44
CA ASP A 363 -30.26 3.35 6.42
C ASP A 363 -30.78 2.72 5.11
N PRO A 364 -31.85 1.89 5.13
CA PRO A 364 -32.42 1.26 3.94
C PRO A 364 -32.83 2.24 2.83
N LYS A 365 -33.04 3.53 3.13
CA LYS A 365 -33.37 4.52 2.10
C LYS A 365 -32.17 4.96 1.27
N CYS A 366 -30.94 4.70 1.71
CA CYS A 366 -29.71 4.99 0.97
C CYS A 366 -29.47 3.96 -0.15
N LYS A 367 -30.41 3.85 -1.09
CA LYS A 367 -30.47 2.82 -2.13
C LYS A 367 -29.26 2.88 -3.07
N HIS A 368 -28.85 4.07 -3.50
CA HIS A 368 -27.73 4.24 -4.41
C HIS A 368 -26.41 3.89 -3.73
N LEU A 369 -26.21 4.30 -2.47
CA LEU A 369 -25.05 3.90 -1.69
C LEU A 369 -24.99 2.38 -1.50
N ILE A 370 -26.10 1.75 -1.14
CA ILE A 370 -26.17 0.28 -0.99
C ILE A 370 -25.80 -0.39 -2.33
N ASP A 371 -26.37 0.07 -3.44
CA ASP A 371 -26.08 -0.46 -4.78
C ASP A 371 -24.59 -0.34 -5.15
N SER A 372 -23.99 0.83 -4.88
CA SER A 372 -22.56 1.06 -5.07
C SER A 372 -21.70 0.08 -4.26
N LEU A 373 -21.99 -0.09 -2.97
CA LEU A 373 -21.22 -0.99 -2.10
C LEU A 373 -21.36 -2.46 -2.52
N GLU A 374 -22.50 -2.86 -3.07
CA GLU A 374 -22.74 -4.23 -3.54
C GLU A 374 -22.08 -4.53 -4.88
N LYS A 375 -22.02 -3.56 -5.80
CA LYS A 375 -21.70 -3.83 -7.21
C LYS A 375 -20.34 -3.32 -7.68
N VAL A 376 -19.72 -2.37 -6.99
CA VAL A 376 -18.43 -1.83 -7.44
C VAL A 376 -17.36 -2.93 -7.38
N ILE A 377 -16.72 -3.17 -8.52
CA ILE A 377 -15.67 -4.20 -8.70
C ILE A 377 -14.34 -3.56 -9.07
N TYR A 378 -13.24 -4.28 -8.83
CA TYR A 378 -11.93 -3.89 -9.34
C TYR A 378 -11.84 -4.15 -10.85
N LYS A 379 -11.12 -3.29 -11.57
CA LYS A 379 -10.73 -3.56 -12.96
C LYS A 379 -9.87 -4.82 -13.00
N PRO A 380 -10.06 -5.73 -13.98
CA PRO A 380 -9.25 -6.93 -14.11
C PRO A 380 -7.74 -6.60 -14.13
N GLY A 381 -6.99 -7.17 -13.20
CA GLY A 381 -5.55 -6.97 -13.10
C GLY A 381 -5.09 -5.60 -12.56
N SER A 382 -6.00 -4.74 -12.10
CA SER A 382 -5.68 -3.46 -11.45
C SER A 382 -6.29 -3.35 -10.04
N ARG A 383 -5.76 -2.42 -9.25
CA ARG A 383 -6.36 -1.97 -7.97
C ARG A 383 -7.30 -0.79 -8.16
N ASP A 384 -7.47 -0.34 -9.39
CA ASP A 384 -8.43 0.70 -9.73
C ASP A 384 -9.84 0.10 -9.77
N MET A 385 -10.82 0.90 -9.33
CA MET A 385 -12.22 0.54 -9.45
C MET A 385 -12.65 0.59 -10.92
N ASP A 386 -13.51 -0.34 -11.31
CA ASP A 386 -14.16 -0.27 -12.62
C ASP A 386 -15.25 0.80 -12.59
N LYS A 387 -15.00 1.88 -13.34
CA LYS A 387 -15.87 3.05 -13.43
C LYS A 387 -16.77 3.02 -14.67
N THR A 388 -16.73 1.93 -15.46
CA THR A 388 -17.47 1.85 -16.73
C THR A 388 -18.98 1.90 -16.54
N GLY A 389 -19.47 1.46 -15.37
CA GLY A 389 -20.89 1.45 -15.04
C GLY A 389 -21.43 2.71 -14.34
N GLY A 390 -20.58 3.67 -13.96
CA GLY A 390 -21.02 4.87 -13.21
C GLY A 390 -21.72 4.57 -11.88
N ILE A 391 -21.42 3.43 -11.27
CA ILE A 391 -22.07 2.98 -10.02
C ILE A 391 -21.25 3.31 -8.78
N GLU A 392 -20.04 3.88 -8.91
CA GLU A 392 -19.14 4.10 -7.78
C GLU A 392 -19.37 5.41 -7.04
N HIS A 393 -20.09 6.37 -7.63
CA HIS A 393 -20.16 7.75 -7.15
C HIS A 393 -20.63 7.90 -5.70
N SER A 394 -21.67 7.16 -5.30
CA SER A 394 -22.14 7.20 -3.90
C SER A 394 -21.12 6.59 -2.93
N ALA A 395 -20.39 5.55 -3.35
CA ALA A 395 -19.32 4.98 -2.52
C ALA A 395 -18.07 5.87 -2.48
N ASP A 396 -17.75 6.58 -3.57
CA ASP A 396 -16.70 7.61 -3.61
C ASP A 396 -17.05 8.77 -2.66
N ALA A 397 -18.30 9.26 -2.72
CA ALA A 397 -18.85 10.28 -1.82
C ALA A 397 -18.74 9.86 -0.34
N LEU A 398 -19.14 8.62 0.01
CA LEU A 398 -18.93 8.05 1.36
C LEU A 398 -17.44 8.01 1.74
N GLY A 399 -16.57 7.67 0.80
CA GLY A 399 -15.15 7.49 1.06
C GLY A 399 -14.42 8.75 1.51
N TYR A 400 -14.79 9.94 1.03
CA TYR A 400 -14.12 11.20 1.40
C TYR A 400 -14.15 11.50 2.92
N PRO A 401 -15.31 11.56 3.59
CA PRO A 401 -15.38 11.76 5.04
C PRO A 401 -14.76 10.59 5.82
N VAL A 402 -14.97 9.35 5.37
CA VAL A 402 -14.41 8.16 6.04
C VAL A 402 -12.89 8.20 6.03
N HIS A 403 -12.26 8.43 4.89
CA HIS A 403 -10.80 8.56 4.80
C HIS A 403 -10.28 9.72 5.66
N ARG A 404 -11.00 10.85 5.69
CA ARG A 404 -10.57 12.05 6.41
C ARG A 404 -10.62 11.90 7.93
N ARG A 405 -11.62 11.18 8.45
CA ARG A 405 -11.91 11.06 9.89
C ARG A 405 -11.53 9.71 10.49
N TYR A 406 -11.52 8.66 9.67
CA TYR A 406 -11.14 7.29 10.02
C TYR A 406 -10.06 6.74 9.08
N PRO A 407 -8.94 7.46 8.84
CA PRO A 407 -7.89 6.96 7.95
C PRO A 407 -7.34 5.62 8.46
N VAL A 408 -6.92 4.77 7.52
CA VAL A 408 -6.04 3.65 7.87
C VAL A 408 -4.78 4.27 8.47
N LYS A 409 -4.52 3.97 9.75
CA LYS A 409 -3.33 4.49 10.42
C LYS A 409 -2.11 3.84 9.81
N ASN A 410 -1.45 4.53 8.89
CA ASN A 410 -0.08 4.23 8.53
C ASN A 410 0.79 4.53 9.76
N ARG A 411 0.90 3.58 10.68
CA ARG A 411 1.91 3.64 11.74
C ARG A 411 3.27 3.55 11.04
N VAL A 412 3.85 4.70 10.71
CA VAL A 412 5.29 4.85 10.57
C VAL A 412 5.87 4.65 11.96
N ILE A 413 6.04 3.39 12.35
CA ILE A 413 6.90 3.10 13.49
C ILE A 413 8.30 3.44 12.99
N LEU A 414 8.86 4.51 13.56
CA LEU A 414 10.27 4.85 13.49
C LEU A 414 11.04 3.67 14.09
N GLY A 415 11.32 2.69 13.25
CA GLY A 415 12.03 1.46 13.57
C GLY A 415 13.04 1.17 12.47
N GLY A 416 13.86 2.19 12.15
CA GLY A 416 15.20 1.92 11.64
C GLY A 416 16.00 1.28 12.75
N SER A 417 16.89 0.37 12.38
CA SER A 417 17.91 -0.13 13.30
C SER A 417 18.59 1.05 14.00
N ARG A 418 18.70 0.97 15.32
CA ARG A 418 19.94 1.42 15.96
C ARG A 418 20.97 0.32 15.85
#